data_AF-A0A6L7QHQ1-F1
#
_entry.id   AF-A0A6L7QHQ1-F1
#
_cell.length_a   1.000
_cell.length_b   1.000
_cell.length_c   1.000
_cell.angle_alpha   90.00
_cell.angle_beta   90.00
_cell.angle_gamma   90.00
#
_symmetry.space_group_name_H-M   'P 1'
#
loop_
_entity.id
_entity.type
_entity.pdbx_description
1 polymer ?
#
loop_
_entity_poly.entity_id
_entity_poly.type
_entity_poly.pdbx_seq_one_letter_code
_entity_poly.pdbx_strand_id
1 'polypeptide(L)'
;MVVHDDGSVAYVFERLDIAIRPMKDAELNRSFATRSADGPLSTNPFTFGDWTPPGESFTPQRFTVFLLRVKNYAYPKVKIDPSRIELRSASKRSYKPLTFLEISEYYRAYALAWAGNYYARMREREDLLRLHMYADKMIFSGQEHEGFIVFPPMPPDVTELTVHVNDVAVRFNYADEPVETVNLTYGFQREVFRGYQPPAAVSAR
;
A
#
# COMPACT_ATOMS: atom_id res chain seq x y z
N MET A 1 -4.14 3.70 20.17
CA MET A 1 -4.22 2.87 18.95
C MET A 1 -5.11 1.69 19.26
N VAL A 2 -5.99 1.33 18.33
CA VAL A 2 -6.88 0.17 18.39
C VAL A 2 -6.46 -0.78 17.28
N VAL A 3 -6.35 -2.07 17.58
CA VAL A 3 -6.08 -3.11 16.57
C VAL A 3 -7.39 -3.83 16.29
N HIS A 4 -7.74 -3.95 15.02
CA HIS A 4 -8.95 -4.64 14.56
C HIS A 4 -8.64 -6.06 14.10
N ASP A 5 -9.66 -6.93 14.09
CA ASP A 5 -9.54 -8.35 13.72
C ASP A 5 -9.09 -8.56 12.26
N ASP A 6 -9.30 -7.56 11.39
CA ASP A 6 -8.87 -7.58 9.99
C ASP A 6 -7.38 -7.20 9.80
N GLY A 7 -6.64 -7.02 10.91
CA GLY A 7 -5.24 -6.63 10.93
C GLY A 7 -5.01 -5.13 10.73
N SER A 8 -6.06 -4.31 10.70
CA SER A 8 -5.91 -2.86 10.66
C SER A 8 -5.59 -2.28 12.03
N VAL A 9 -4.77 -1.22 12.04
CA VAL A 9 -4.45 -0.46 13.24
C VAL A 9 -5.00 0.95 13.06
N ALA A 10 -5.87 1.36 13.97
CA ALA A 10 -6.57 2.63 13.94
C ALA A 10 -6.12 3.58 15.05
N TYR A 11 -5.89 4.83 14.67
CA TYR A 11 -5.83 5.96 15.57
C TYR A 11 -7.24 6.54 15.71
N VAL A 12 -7.81 6.45 16.91
CA VAL A 12 -9.12 7.01 17.22
C VAL A 12 -8.94 8.10 18.26
N PHE A 13 -9.30 9.33 17.89
CA PHE A 13 -9.35 10.47 18.81
C PHE A 13 -10.64 11.23 18.60
N GLU A 14 -11.46 11.34 19.65
CA GLU A 14 -12.84 11.81 19.59
C GLU A 14 -13.65 11.06 18.51
N ARG A 15 -13.92 11.71 17.37
CA ARG A 15 -14.58 11.11 16.20
C ARG A 15 -13.73 11.20 14.92
N LEU A 16 -12.42 11.37 15.07
CA LEU A 16 -11.45 11.17 14.00
C LEU A 16 -10.91 9.75 14.09
N ASP A 17 -11.07 8.98 13.01
CA ASP A 17 -10.53 7.64 12.85
C ASP A 17 -9.57 7.63 11.65
N ILE A 18 -8.31 7.28 11.89
CA ILE A 18 -7.30 7.09 10.86
C ILE A 18 -6.79 5.66 11.00
N ALA A 19 -7.18 4.80 10.06
CA ALA A 19 -6.86 3.39 10.06
C ALA A 19 -5.90 3.02 8.94
N ILE A 20 -4.90 2.21 9.26
CA ILE A 20 -3.96 1.65 8.28
C ILE A 20 -4.05 0.14 8.33
N ARG A 21 -4.18 -0.48 7.16
CA ARG A 21 -4.25 -1.94 7.01
C ARG A 21 -3.23 -2.46 6.00
N PRO A 22 -2.38 -3.44 6.34
CA PRO A 22 -1.55 -4.10 5.35
C PRO A 22 -2.42 -4.94 4.41
N MET A 23 -2.17 -4.85 3.11
CA MET A 23 -2.92 -5.60 2.09
C MET A 23 -2.14 -6.84 1.66
N LYS A 24 -2.77 -8.02 1.72
CA LYS A 24 -2.19 -9.24 1.14
C LYS A 24 -2.44 -9.28 -0.37
N ASP A 25 -1.52 -9.88 -1.13
CA ASP A 25 -1.66 -10.06 -2.58
C ASP A 25 -2.96 -10.76 -2.95
N ALA A 26 -3.38 -11.77 -2.17
CA ALA A 26 -4.65 -12.47 -2.38
C ALA A 26 -5.89 -11.57 -2.21
N GLU A 27 -5.84 -10.59 -1.31
CA GLU A 27 -6.93 -9.62 -1.11
C GLU A 27 -6.96 -8.61 -2.26
N LEU A 28 -5.80 -8.09 -2.66
CA LEU A 28 -5.68 -7.20 -3.81
C LEU A 28 -6.17 -7.89 -5.09
N ASN A 29 -5.76 -9.14 -5.32
CA ASN A 29 -6.21 -9.93 -6.47
C ASN A 29 -7.72 -10.13 -6.47
N ARG A 30 -8.34 -10.32 -5.30
CA ARG A 30 -9.80 -10.43 -5.18
C ARG A 30 -10.50 -9.11 -5.48
N SER A 31 -10.00 -7.99 -4.97
CA SER A 31 -10.54 -6.65 -5.27
C SER A 31 -10.41 -6.28 -6.75
N PHE A 32 -9.39 -6.81 -7.43
CA PHE A 32 -9.11 -6.59 -8.85
C PHE A 32 -9.24 -7.87 -9.67
N ALA A 33 -10.26 -8.70 -9.39
CA ALA A 33 -10.39 -10.06 -9.96
C ALA A 33 -10.27 -10.09 -11.49
N THR A 34 -11.03 -9.25 -12.19
CA THR A 34 -11.01 -9.16 -13.67
C THR A 34 -9.65 -8.74 -14.23
N ARG A 35 -8.83 -8.04 -13.44
CA ARG A 35 -7.50 -7.54 -13.84
C ARG A 35 -6.36 -8.46 -13.36
N SER A 36 -6.71 -9.53 -12.63
CA SER A 36 -5.76 -10.45 -11.98
C SER A 36 -5.86 -11.88 -12.53
N ALA A 37 -6.63 -12.11 -13.59
CA ALA A 37 -6.96 -13.44 -14.12
C ALA A 37 -6.42 -13.68 -15.54
N ASP A 38 -5.34 -12.99 -15.93
CA ASP A 38 -4.73 -13.08 -17.27
C ASP A 38 -3.25 -13.51 -17.20
N GLY A 39 -2.87 -14.24 -16.15
CA GLY A 39 -1.52 -14.76 -15.93
C GLY A 39 -0.44 -13.67 -16.07
N PRO A 40 0.61 -13.90 -16.89
CA PRO A 40 1.68 -12.91 -17.14
C PRO A 40 1.17 -11.57 -17.70
N LEU A 41 -0.04 -11.54 -18.25
CA LEU A 41 -0.62 -10.38 -18.93
C LEU A 41 -1.55 -9.58 -18.01
N SER A 42 -1.78 -10.04 -16.78
CA SER A 42 -2.61 -9.39 -15.75
C SER A 42 -2.31 -7.90 -15.60
N THR A 43 -3.35 -7.07 -15.64
CA THR A 43 -3.27 -5.60 -15.53
C THR A 43 -3.49 -5.08 -14.11
N ASN A 44 -3.45 -5.94 -13.09
CA ASN A 44 -3.35 -5.52 -11.70
C ASN A 44 -2.05 -4.71 -11.48
N PRO A 45 -2.15 -3.44 -11.03
CA PRO A 45 -0.98 -2.59 -10.85
C PRO A 45 -0.27 -2.80 -9.50
N PHE A 46 -0.85 -3.58 -8.58
CA PHE A 46 -0.30 -3.76 -7.24
C PHE A 46 0.38 -5.12 -7.03
N THR A 47 0.00 -6.14 -7.81
CA THR A 47 0.48 -7.52 -7.68
C THR A 47 0.82 -8.12 -9.05
N PHE A 48 1.30 -9.37 -9.06
CA PHE A 48 1.44 -10.17 -10.29
C PHE A 48 0.13 -10.88 -10.72
N GLY A 49 -0.99 -10.62 -10.06
CA GLY A 49 -2.24 -11.33 -10.33
C GLY A 49 -2.15 -12.82 -9.98
N ASP A 50 -2.68 -13.66 -10.86
CA ASP A 50 -2.63 -15.13 -10.84
C ASP A 50 -1.34 -15.72 -11.43
N TRP A 51 -0.39 -14.88 -11.85
CA TRP A 51 0.89 -15.36 -12.35
C TRP A 51 1.74 -15.99 -11.23
N THR A 52 2.29 -17.16 -11.51
CA THR A 52 3.25 -17.87 -10.66
C THR A 52 4.57 -18.07 -11.39
N PRO A 53 5.72 -17.80 -10.75
CA PRO A 53 7.02 -18.08 -11.36
C PRO A 53 7.16 -19.59 -11.70
N PRO A 54 7.66 -19.95 -12.90
CA PRO A 54 7.87 -21.35 -13.25
C PRO A 54 8.84 -22.03 -12.27
N GLY A 55 8.40 -23.14 -11.66
CA GLY A 55 9.23 -23.93 -10.74
C GLY A 55 9.28 -23.41 -9.30
N GLU A 56 8.56 -22.34 -8.97
CA GLU A 56 8.44 -21.83 -7.60
C GLU A 56 7.05 -22.11 -7.03
N SER A 57 6.99 -22.41 -5.73
CA SER A 57 5.74 -22.59 -5.00
C SER A 57 5.17 -21.28 -4.44
N PHE A 58 5.87 -20.14 -4.64
CA PHE A 58 5.45 -18.84 -4.14
C PHE A 58 5.66 -17.75 -5.21
N THR A 59 4.80 -16.74 -5.18
CA THR A 59 4.95 -15.53 -6.02
C THR A 59 5.54 -14.41 -5.16
N PRO A 60 6.65 -13.76 -5.56
CA PRO A 60 7.20 -12.64 -4.82
C PRO A 60 6.24 -11.44 -4.86
N GLN A 61 6.23 -10.66 -3.78
CA GLN A 61 5.43 -9.42 -3.74
C GLN A 61 6.01 -8.40 -4.72
N ARG A 62 5.15 -7.81 -5.56
CA ARG A 62 5.56 -6.73 -6.46
C ARG A 62 5.83 -5.44 -5.69
N PHE A 63 4.91 -5.11 -4.78
CA PHE A 63 4.95 -3.92 -3.94
C PHE A 63 4.44 -4.26 -2.54
N THR A 64 4.75 -3.41 -1.58
CA THR A 64 4.17 -3.47 -0.24
C THR A 64 3.05 -2.45 -0.14
N VAL A 65 1.81 -2.90 0.00
CA VAL A 65 0.63 -2.03 -0.09
C VAL A 65 -0.09 -1.94 1.24
N PHE A 66 -0.44 -0.72 1.63
CA PHE A 66 -1.29 -0.45 2.78
C PHE A 66 -2.55 0.30 2.32
N LEU A 67 -3.71 -0.07 2.87
CA LEU A 67 -4.93 0.72 2.76
C LEU A 67 -4.95 1.75 3.89
N LEU A 68 -4.95 3.04 3.55
CA LEU A 68 -5.21 4.13 4.47
C LEU A 68 -6.68 4.51 4.36
N ARG A 69 -7.37 4.52 5.50
CA ARG A 69 -8.75 4.99 5.63
C ARG A 69 -8.81 6.08 6.67
N VAL A 70 -9.49 7.17 6.33
CA VAL A 70 -9.70 8.31 7.21
C VAL A 70 -11.19 8.59 7.28
N LYS A 71 -11.74 8.64 8.50
CA LYS A 71 -13.11 9.04 8.78
C LYS A 71 -13.08 10.27 9.67
N ASN A 72 -13.50 11.41 9.14
CA ASN A 72 -13.44 12.67 9.86
C ASN A 72 -14.83 13.10 10.33
N TYR A 73 -15.15 12.86 11.60
CA TYR A 73 -16.37 13.38 12.25
C TYR A 73 -16.06 14.31 13.44
N ALA A 74 -14.79 14.64 13.68
CA ALA A 74 -14.35 15.50 14.79
C ALA A 74 -13.93 16.89 14.33
N TYR A 75 -13.22 17.01 13.20
CA TYR A 75 -12.62 18.26 12.75
C TYR A 75 -13.36 18.85 11.54
N PRO A 76 -13.33 20.18 11.33
CA PRO A 76 -13.90 20.80 10.13
C PRO A 76 -13.31 20.27 8.83
N LYS A 77 -11.99 20.05 8.81
CA LYS A 77 -11.26 19.42 7.73
C LYS A 77 -9.96 18.80 8.26
N VAL A 78 -9.53 17.71 7.63
CA VAL A 78 -8.26 17.01 7.89
C VAL A 78 -7.54 16.82 6.56
N LYS A 79 -6.21 16.89 6.58
CA LYS A 79 -5.39 16.58 5.40
C LYS A 79 -4.24 15.66 5.79
N ILE A 80 -4.01 14.64 4.96
CA ILE A 80 -2.86 13.74 5.07
C ILE A 80 -2.13 13.79 3.74
N ASP A 81 -0.89 14.29 3.78
CA ASP A 81 0.00 14.27 2.63
C ASP A 81 0.69 12.91 2.53
N PRO A 82 0.43 12.10 1.48
CA PRO A 82 1.05 10.79 1.35
C PRO A 82 2.58 10.87 1.24
N SER A 83 3.16 11.98 0.78
CA SER A 83 4.62 12.15 0.69
C SER A 83 5.32 12.30 2.05
N ARG A 84 4.55 12.61 3.11
CA ARG A 84 5.01 12.69 4.51
C ARG A 84 4.94 11.36 5.24
N ILE A 85 4.43 10.32 4.59
CA ILE A 85 4.35 8.98 5.15
C ILE A 85 5.70 8.28 4.95
N GLU A 86 6.14 7.55 5.96
CA GLU A 86 7.40 6.83 5.95
C GLU A 86 7.21 5.44 6.56
N LEU A 87 7.76 4.42 5.90
CA LEU A 87 7.81 3.07 6.45
C LEU A 87 9.22 2.80 6.98
N ARG A 88 9.33 2.44 8.24
CA ARG A 88 10.60 2.11 8.90
C ARG A 88 10.62 0.65 9.28
N SER A 89 11.75 -0.01 9.00
CA SER A 89 12.01 -1.38 9.45
C SER A 89 12.76 -1.38 10.79
N ALA A 90 12.70 -2.51 11.50
CA ALA A 90 13.51 -2.71 12.71
C ALA A 90 15.02 -2.58 12.46
N SER A 91 15.50 -2.85 11.24
CA SER A 91 16.89 -2.67 10.82
C SER A 91 17.27 -1.22 10.50
N LYS A 92 16.43 -0.25 10.88
CA LYS A 92 16.60 1.20 10.65
C LYS A 92 16.60 1.62 9.18
N ARG A 93 16.22 0.74 8.24
CA ARG A 93 15.97 1.15 6.86
C ARG A 93 14.64 1.90 6.80
N SER A 94 14.64 2.99 6.05
CA SER A 94 13.48 3.82 5.76
C SER A 94 13.08 3.68 4.30
N TYR A 95 11.78 3.65 4.06
CA TYR A 95 11.17 3.57 2.74
C TYR A 95 10.11 4.65 2.61
N LYS A 96 10.17 5.38 1.50
CA LYS A 96 9.13 6.32 1.11
C LYS A 96 8.07 5.60 0.26
N PRO A 97 6.82 6.06 0.30
CA PRO A 97 5.82 5.57 -0.63
C PRO A 97 6.20 5.98 -2.05
N LEU A 98 5.96 5.05 -2.97
CA LEU A 98 6.11 5.27 -4.40
C LEU A 98 5.02 6.23 -4.87
N THR A 99 5.45 7.24 -5.62
CA THR A 99 4.58 8.15 -6.34
C THR A 99 3.94 7.47 -7.54
N PHE A 100 2.84 8.05 -8.05
CA PHE A 100 2.23 7.62 -9.30
C PHE A 100 3.27 7.54 -10.44
N LEU A 101 4.16 8.54 -10.53
CA LEU A 101 5.18 8.60 -11.58
C LEU A 101 6.17 7.45 -11.48
N GLU A 102 6.69 7.14 -10.29
CA GLU A 102 7.63 6.04 -10.09
C GLU A 102 7.03 4.68 -10.46
N ILE A 103 5.75 4.46 -10.11
CA ILE A 103 5.05 3.21 -10.48
C ILE A 103 4.77 3.18 -11.99
N SER A 104 4.37 4.31 -12.60
CA SER A 104 4.19 4.43 -14.06
C SER A 104 5.50 4.13 -14.81
N GLU A 105 6.63 4.69 -14.36
CA GLU A 105 7.95 4.45 -14.93
C GLU A 105 8.38 2.99 -14.81
N TYR A 106 8.12 2.36 -13.66
CA TYR A 106 8.30 0.92 -13.50
C TYR A 106 7.57 0.15 -14.60
N TYR A 107 6.29 0.44 -14.86
CA TYR A 107 5.53 -0.24 -15.92
C TYR A 107 5.96 0.14 -17.33
N ARG A 108 6.41 1.38 -17.54
CA ARG A 108 6.91 1.85 -18.83
C ARG A 108 8.12 1.04 -19.29
N ALA A 109 9.01 0.68 -18.36
CA ALA A 109 10.17 -0.16 -18.68
C ALA A 109 9.77 -1.51 -19.30
N TYR A 110 8.66 -2.11 -18.84
CA TYR A 110 8.12 -3.36 -19.40
C TYR A 110 7.28 -3.16 -20.67
N ALA A 111 6.77 -1.95 -20.91
CA ALA A 111 5.99 -1.63 -22.10
C ALA A 111 6.86 -1.43 -23.36
N LEU A 112 8.15 -1.12 -23.20
CA LEU A 112 9.07 -0.80 -24.29
C LEU A 112 9.47 -2.02 -25.16
N ALA A 113 9.01 -3.23 -24.83
CA ALA A 113 9.39 -4.50 -25.46
C ALA A 113 8.52 -4.95 -26.66
N TRP A 114 8.03 -4.01 -27.48
CA TRP A 114 7.33 -4.21 -28.78
C TRP A 114 5.80 -4.48 -28.72
N ALA A 115 5.07 -3.76 -29.61
CA ALA A 115 3.63 -3.83 -29.94
C ALA A 115 2.62 -3.03 -29.06
N GLY A 116 1.58 -2.49 -29.72
CA GLY A 116 0.58 -1.56 -29.14
C GLY A 116 -0.24 -2.12 -27.97
N ASN A 117 -0.37 -3.44 -27.85
CA ASN A 117 -1.10 -4.09 -26.76
C ASN A 117 -0.43 -3.87 -25.40
N TYR A 118 0.90 -3.70 -25.34
CA TYR A 118 1.60 -3.45 -24.08
C TYR A 118 1.40 -2.02 -23.57
N TYR A 119 1.35 -1.04 -24.47
CA TYR A 119 0.98 0.34 -24.13
C TYR A 119 -0.47 0.44 -23.65
N ALA A 120 -1.40 -0.31 -24.25
CA ALA A 120 -2.78 -0.37 -23.78
C ALA A 120 -2.86 -0.91 -22.34
N ARG A 121 -2.17 -2.03 -22.04
CA ARG A 121 -2.09 -2.59 -20.68
C ARG A 121 -1.43 -1.64 -19.68
N MET A 122 -0.40 -0.91 -20.08
CA MET A 122 0.21 0.12 -19.24
C MET A 122 -0.80 1.22 -18.89
N ARG A 123 -1.55 1.73 -19.87
CA ARG A 123 -2.61 2.72 -19.61
C ARG A 123 -3.68 2.19 -18.68
N GLU A 124 -4.13 0.94 -18.85
CA GLU A 124 -5.09 0.33 -17.92
C GLU A 124 -4.54 0.29 -16.47
N ARG A 125 -3.26 -0.03 -16.30
CA ARG A 125 -2.61 0.00 -14.97
C ARG A 125 -2.57 1.41 -14.41
N GLU A 126 -2.24 2.41 -15.22
CA GLU A 126 -2.23 3.82 -14.81
C GLU A 126 -3.61 4.32 -14.38
N ASP A 127 -4.66 3.96 -15.12
CA ASP A 127 -6.03 4.33 -14.78
C ASP A 127 -6.44 3.76 -13.42
N LEU A 128 -6.09 2.49 -13.15
CA LEU A 128 -6.31 1.85 -11.85
C LEU A 128 -5.49 2.52 -10.74
N LEU A 129 -4.24 2.89 -10.99
CA LEU A 129 -3.41 3.60 -10.03
C LEU A 129 -4.02 4.97 -9.66
N ARG A 130 -4.46 5.75 -10.65
CA ARG A 130 -5.09 7.06 -10.42
C ARG A 130 -6.37 6.95 -9.59
N LEU A 131 -7.13 5.87 -9.77
CA LEU A 131 -8.38 5.67 -9.06
C LEU A 131 -8.18 5.20 -7.61
N HIS A 132 -7.14 4.38 -7.37
CA HIS A 132 -7.01 3.64 -6.11
C HIS A 132 -5.86 4.09 -5.21
N MET A 133 -4.87 4.83 -5.70
CA MET A 133 -3.87 5.43 -4.83
C MET A 133 -4.48 6.51 -3.94
N TYR A 134 -3.98 6.63 -2.72
CA TYR A 134 -4.44 7.66 -1.79
C TYR A 134 -4.13 9.06 -2.34
N ALA A 135 -5.16 9.91 -2.41
CA ALA A 135 -5.04 11.24 -2.99
C ALA A 135 -4.78 12.29 -1.91
N ASP A 136 -3.85 13.22 -2.19
CA ASP A 136 -3.61 14.38 -1.33
C ASP A 136 -4.76 15.38 -1.44
N LYS A 137 -5.81 15.22 -0.62
CA LYS A 137 -6.98 16.10 -0.61
C LYS A 137 -7.48 16.39 0.81
N MET A 138 -8.22 17.49 0.92
CA MET A 138 -8.92 17.85 2.15
C MET A 138 -10.09 16.89 2.39
N ILE A 139 -10.22 16.41 3.62
CA ILE A 139 -11.30 15.54 4.08
C ILE A 139 -12.16 16.34 5.05
N PHE A 140 -13.30 16.81 4.57
CA PHE A 140 -14.18 17.67 5.36
C PHE A 140 -14.94 16.87 6.41
N SER A 141 -15.49 17.58 7.39
CA SER A 141 -16.32 16.97 8.43
C SER A 141 -17.49 16.17 7.83
N GLY A 142 -17.72 14.98 8.36
CA GLY A 142 -18.72 14.02 7.87
C GLY A 142 -18.26 13.18 6.69
N GLN A 143 -17.06 13.41 6.15
CA GLN A 143 -16.53 12.66 5.01
C GLN A 143 -15.58 11.54 5.45
N GLU A 144 -15.53 10.52 4.59
CA GLU A 144 -14.54 9.47 4.64
C GLU A 144 -13.72 9.49 3.35
N HIS A 145 -12.45 9.13 3.46
CA HIS A 145 -11.58 8.91 2.31
C HIS A 145 -10.68 7.71 2.55
N GLU A 146 -10.54 6.87 1.53
CA GLU A 146 -9.59 5.78 1.53
C GLU A 146 -8.82 5.69 0.22
N GLY A 147 -7.67 5.03 0.29
CA GLY A 147 -6.82 4.74 -0.85
C GLY A 147 -5.55 3.99 -0.45
N PHE A 148 -4.85 3.46 -1.45
CA PHE A 148 -3.63 2.71 -1.25
C PHE A 148 -2.40 3.60 -1.14
N ILE A 149 -1.56 3.29 -0.16
CA ILE A 149 -0.18 3.74 -0.07
C ILE A 149 0.69 2.58 -0.50
N VAL A 150 1.54 2.81 -1.49
CA VAL A 150 2.36 1.75 -2.11
C VAL A 150 3.82 2.03 -1.77
N PHE A 151 4.53 1.03 -1.28
CA PHE A 151 5.96 1.07 -1.01
C PHE A 151 6.68 0.07 -1.93
N PRO A 152 8.01 0.21 -2.11
CA PRO A 152 8.83 -0.81 -2.74
C PRO A 152 8.61 -2.21 -2.13
N PRO A 153 8.94 -3.29 -2.85
CA PRO A 153 8.92 -4.63 -2.26
C PRO A 153 9.90 -4.69 -1.10
N MET A 154 9.45 -5.22 0.04
CA MET A 154 10.30 -5.30 1.23
C MET A 154 11.27 -6.47 1.14
N PRO A 155 12.56 -6.27 1.42
CA PRO A 155 13.54 -7.34 1.52
C PRO A 155 13.09 -8.49 2.47
N PRO A 156 13.49 -9.75 2.22
CA PRO A 156 13.08 -10.90 3.04
C PRO A 156 13.55 -10.84 4.50
N ASP A 157 14.55 -10.03 4.84
CA ASP A 157 15.06 -9.86 6.21
C ASP A 157 14.17 -8.95 7.08
N VAL A 158 13.21 -8.23 6.48
CA VAL A 158 12.36 -7.26 7.21
C VAL A 158 11.10 -7.95 7.76
N THR A 159 11.08 -8.24 9.06
CA THR A 159 9.94 -8.89 9.74
C THR A 159 9.07 -7.92 10.55
N GLU A 160 9.56 -6.73 10.83
CA GLU A 160 8.87 -5.72 11.62
C GLU A 160 8.91 -4.39 10.89
N LEU A 161 7.74 -3.74 10.85
CA LEU A 161 7.48 -2.55 10.07
C LEU A 161 6.71 -1.54 10.91
N THR A 162 7.11 -0.28 10.85
CA THR A 162 6.43 0.83 11.49
C THR A 162 6.08 1.87 10.44
N VAL A 163 4.79 2.15 10.27
CA VAL A 163 4.31 3.23 9.41
C VAL A 163 4.22 4.50 10.24
N HIS A 164 4.95 5.53 9.83
CA HIS A 164 4.87 6.88 10.38
C HIS A 164 4.05 7.74 9.42
N VAL A 165 2.96 8.31 9.90
CA VAL A 165 2.18 9.33 9.19
C VAL A 165 2.49 10.66 9.85
N ASN A 166 3.38 11.42 9.24
CA ASN A 166 3.85 12.69 9.78
C ASN A 166 2.99 13.84 9.28
N ASP A 167 2.93 14.91 10.07
CA ASP A 167 2.32 16.18 9.70
C ASP A 167 0.82 16.06 9.32
N VAL A 168 0.05 15.20 10.00
CA VAL A 168 -1.42 15.11 9.78
C VAL A 168 -2.06 16.42 10.21
N ALA A 169 -2.55 17.19 9.25
CA ALA A 169 -3.10 18.51 9.51
C ALA A 169 -4.55 18.44 9.97
N VAL A 170 -4.82 18.98 11.16
CA VAL A 170 -6.15 18.96 11.81
C VAL A 170 -6.76 20.35 11.99
N ARG A 171 -5.94 21.41 11.96
CA ARG A 171 -6.39 22.80 11.92
C ARG A 171 -5.63 23.60 10.89
N PHE A 172 -6.31 24.61 10.34
CA PHE A 172 -5.82 25.41 9.22
C PHE A 172 -6.09 26.90 9.44
N ASN A 173 -5.27 27.75 8.85
CA ASN A 173 -5.51 29.19 8.78
C ASN A 173 -6.48 29.54 7.63
N TYR A 174 -6.68 30.85 7.40
CA TYR A 174 -7.56 31.36 6.34
C TYR A 174 -7.05 31.10 4.91
N ALA A 175 -5.76 30.74 4.76
CA ALA A 175 -5.10 30.44 3.49
C ALA A 175 -4.94 28.93 3.24
N ASP A 176 -5.67 28.09 4.00
CA ASP A 176 -5.59 26.62 3.94
C ASP A 176 -4.22 26.02 4.31
N GLU A 177 -3.39 26.78 5.05
CA GLU A 177 -2.12 26.28 5.57
C GLU A 177 -2.32 25.63 6.94
N PRO A 178 -1.67 24.49 7.21
CA PRO A 178 -1.81 23.79 8.49
C PRO A 178 -1.19 24.60 9.64
N VAL A 179 -1.95 24.78 10.71
CA VAL A 179 -1.48 25.43 11.96
C VAL A 179 -1.32 24.46 13.12
N GLU A 180 -2.01 23.31 13.04
CA GLU A 180 -1.89 22.23 14.01
C GLU A 180 -1.75 20.91 13.27
N THR A 181 -0.69 20.18 13.58
CA THR A 181 -0.38 18.88 13.02
C THR A 181 -0.17 17.83 14.10
N VAL A 182 -0.50 16.58 13.78
CA VAL A 182 -0.24 15.43 14.65
C VAL A 182 0.60 14.38 13.91
N ASN A 183 1.49 13.70 14.64
CA ASN A 183 2.29 12.61 14.11
C ASN A 183 1.73 11.28 14.63
N LEU A 184 1.47 10.36 13.72
CA LEU A 184 0.89 9.05 14.05
C LEU A 184 1.88 7.94 13.70
N THR A 185 1.91 6.88 14.51
CA THR A 185 2.85 5.77 14.36
C THR A 185 2.11 4.44 14.54
N TYR A 186 2.20 3.56 13.54
CA TYR A 186 1.50 2.28 13.48
C TYR A 186 2.50 1.14 13.34
N GLY A 187 2.49 0.19 14.27
CA GLY A 187 3.37 -0.99 14.24
C GLY A 187 2.70 -2.19 13.58
N PHE A 188 3.44 -2.90 12.73
CA PHE A 188 3.01 -4.10 12.03
C PHE A 188 4.09 -5.18 12.10
N GLN A 189 3.65 -6.42 12.27
CA GLN A 189 4.49 -7.61 12.10
C GLN A 189 4.22 -8.23 10.73
N ARG A 190 5.30 -8.58 10.02
CA ARG A 190 5.26 -9.19 8.71
C ARG A 190 5.65 -10.66 8.82
N GLU A 191 4.71 -11.52 8.45
CA GLU A 191 4.99 -12.95 8.25
C GLU A 191 5.80 -13.12 6.96
N VAL A 192 7.10 -13.41 7.10
CA VAL A 192 7.97 -13.71 5.95
C VAL A 192 8.07 -15.22 5.80
N PHE A 193 7.42 -15.76 4.76
CA PHE A 193 7.75 -17.10 4.28
C PHE A 193 9.11 -17.02 3.58
N ARG A 194 10.18 -17.46 4.24
CA ARG A 194 11.51 -17.57 3.61
C ARG A 194 11.44 -18.69 2.56
N GLY A 195 11.55 -18.32 1.29
CA GLY A 195 11.76 -19.25 0.17
C GLY A 195 13.16 -19.88 0.16
N TYR A 196 13.62 -20.41 1.31
CA TYR A 196 14.80 -21.26 1.38
C TYR A 196 14.39 -22.56 2.09
N GLN A 197 13.81 -23.48 1.33
CA GLN A 197 13.79 -24.89 1.73
C GLN A 197 15.04 -25.57 1.16
N PRO A 198 16.02 -25.96 2.00
CA PRO A 198 16.76 -27.20 1.82
C PRO A 198 15.93 -28.37 2.40
N PRO A 199 16.22 -29.62 1.98
CA PRO A 199 15.25 -30.59 1.51
C PRO A 199 14.47 -31.33 2.60
N ALA A 200 13.39 -31.99 2.17
CA ALA A 200 12.68 -32.98 2.96
C ALA A 200 13.64 -34.07 3.51
N ALA A 201 13.71 -34.19 4.83
CA ALA A 201 14.05 -35.42 5.54
C ALA A 201 12.80 -35.81 6.35
N VAL A 202 11.90 -36.57 5.72
CA VAL A 202 11.70 -38.02 5.94
C VAL A 202 11.22 -38.34 7.36
N SER A 203 9.91 -38.62 7.44
CA SER A 203 9.17 -39.45 8.39
C SER A 203 9.82 -39.82 9.73
N ALA A 204 9.24 -39.31 10.82
CA ALA A 204 9.27 -40.02 12.09
C ALA A 204 8.47 -41.32 11.95
N ARG A 205 9.16 -42.45 12.09
CA ARG A 205 8.61 -43.67 12.69
C ARG A 205 9.09 -43.73 14.13
#